data_AF-A0A6N6T619-F1
#
_entry.id   AF-A0A6N6T619-F1
#
_cell.length_a   1.000
_cell.length_b   1.000
_cell.length_c   1.000
_cell.angle_alpha   90.00
_cell.angle_beta   90.00
_cell.angle_gamma   90.00
#
_symmetry.space_group_name_H-M   'P 1'
#
loop_
_entity.id
_entity.type
_entity.pdbx_description
1 polymer ?
#
loop_
_entity_poly.entity_id
_entity_poly.type
_entity_poly.pdbx_seq_one_letter_code
_entity_poly.pdbx_strand_id
1 'polypeptide(L)'
;MAKVRSWRSSRKRLPLLRSLFSLLFSLLLGGVLLGAAGLGLYMLYLDGVIRTEFDRKRWAMPAKVYARPLELFAGMPLSADAFAQELKLLGYRDANCPVEPAAPPSETGKRTLKRRPKPPAPETCVPPPGGGNSPDKPGGYARQGEMFEVMTRDFTFWDGAEPARKVRLTFAGNILVDVVSLDGQKAPDLLRLDPPEIAGIYPSHYEDRILLNGKELPPALVDTLLAVEDRSFFEHAGINPKGIFRAMVVNLRAGRTVQGGSTVTQQLVKNLFLSNERSVKRKLNEILMAILIDARYGKDDILEAYSNAIYLGQDGSRAIHGFGLASQFYFGKALEDLDLHQLALLVGMIKGPSFYDPRRHPDKARERRALVLDVMVEQNLIGAEDAAVAQAMPLDVTPKAASGITAYPAFLELVQRQLRQYYKPEDLVSEGLRVFTTLDPRVQATVENALINSLPPLERSQPKARPLQSAAVVAADTQTGQVLAMVGDREPKTIGFNRA
;
A
#
# COMPACT_ATOMS: atom_id res chain seq x y z
N MET A 1 49.67 -9.28 -98.56
CA MET A 1 49.58 -8.06 -97.72
C MET A 1 48.21 -7.41 -97.93
N ALA A 2 47.30 -7.45 -96.95
CA ALA A 2 46.21 -6.47 -96.80
C ALA A 2 45.51 -6.64 -95.44
N LYS A 3 45.48 -5.53 -94.68
CA LYS A 3 45.03 -5.29 -93.29
C LYS A 3 43.77 -6.05 -92.80
N VAL A 4 43.92 -6.74 -91.68
CA VAL A 4 42.83 -7.06 -90.74
C VAL A 4 42.37 -5.76 -90.08
N ARG A 5 41.09 -5.41 -90.26
CA ARG A 5 40.45 -4.22 -89.72
C ARG A 5 39.63 -4.63 -88.49
N SER A 6 40.09 -4.28 -87.30
CA SER A 6 39.38 -4.54 -86.05
C SER A 6 38.18 -3.60 -85.90
N TRP A 7 37.00 -4.19 -85.68
CA TRP A 7 35.77 -3.44 -85.38
C TRP A 7 35.57 -3.43 -83.86
N ARG A 8 35.93 -2.32 -83.20
CA ARG A 8 35.59 -2.08 -81.78
C ARG A 8 34.16 -1.54 -81.71
N SER A 9 33.22 -2.35 -81.24
CA SER A 9 31.90 -1.84 -80.84
C SER A 9 31.99 -1.16 -79.46
N SER A 10 31.75 0.15 -79.42
CA SER A 10 31.64 0.89 -78.17
C SER A 10 30.22 0.71 -77.60
N ARG A 11 30.05 -0.16 -76.59
CA ARG A 11 28.84 -0.14 -75.76
C ARG A 11 28.97 0.97 -74.72
N LYS A 12 28.46 2.17 -75.03
CA LYS A 12 28.23 3.22 -74.02
C LYS A 12 27.19 2.69 -73.02
N ARG A 13 27.62 2.24 -71.84
CA ARG A 13 26.73 1.90 -70.72
C ARG A 13 26.14 3.21 -70.17
N LEU A 14 24.82 3.35 -70.14
CA LEU A 14 24.14 4.54 -69.61
C LEU A 14 24.55 4.82 -68.15
N PRO A 15 25.26 5.92 -67.84
CA PRO A 15 25.74 6.24 -66.49
C PRO A 15 24.66 6.91 -65.59
N LEU A 16 23.54 7.35 -66.17
CA LEU A 16 22.49 8.10 -65.48
C LEU A 16 21.70 7.25 -64.46
N LEU A 17 21.41 5.99 -64.78
CA LEU A 17 20.63 5.08 -63.91
C LEU A 17 21.37 4.70 -62.61
N ARG A 18 22.72 4.60 -62.66
CA ARG A 18 23.53 4.31 -61.46
C ARG A 18 23.63 5.51 -60.53
N SER A 19 23.74 6.72 -61.09
CA SER A 19 23.78 7.98 -60.34
C SER A 19 22.46 8.25 -59.61
N LEU A 20 21.32 8.01 -60.28
CA LEU A 20 20.00 8.17 -59.68
C LEU A 20 19.77 7.19 -58.53
N PHE A 21 20.19 5.93 -58.68
CA PHE A 21 20.10 4.91 -57.64
C PHE A 21 20.99 5.22 -56.43
N SER A 22 22.22 5.70 -56.65
CA SER A 22 23.10 6.12 -55.54
C SER A 22 22.55 7.32 -54.77
N LEU A 23 21.85 8.23 -55.45
CA LEU A 23 21.26 9.42 -54.85
C LEU A 23 19.96 9.08 -54.08
N LEU A 24 19.15 8.16 -54.60
CA LEU A 24 18.00 7.60 -53.88
C LEU A 24 18.44 6.79 -52.66
N PHE A 25 19.49 5.99 -52.79
CA PHE A 25 20.06 5.23 -51.68
C PHE A 25 20.67 6.14 -50.60
N SER A 26 21.39 7.20 -50.97
CA SER A 26 21.96 8.14 -50.01
C SER A 26 20.88 8.97 -49.31
N LEU A 27 19.80 9.37 -50.00
CA LEU A 27 18.65 10.02 -49.38
C LEU A 27 17.90 9.07 -48.43
N LEU A 28 17.72 7.81 -48.81
CA LEU A 28 17.09 6.81 -47.95
C LEU A 28 17.95 6.52 -46.71
N LEU A 29 19.26 6.35 -46.89
CA LEU A 29 20.20 6.15 -45.80
C LEU A 29 20.27 7.37 -44.88
N GLY A 30 20.31 8.58 -45.44
CA GLY A 30 20.24 9.84 -44.69
C GLY A 30 18.95 9.96 -43.89
N GLY A 31 17.81 9.60 -44.48
CA GLY A 31 16.52 9.55 -43.81
C GLY A 31 16.47 8.53 -42.67
N VAL A 32 17.03 7.33 -42.86
CA VAL A 32 17.14 6.30 -41.82
C VAL A 32 18.03 6.76 -40.66
N LEU A 33 19.17 7.38 -40.97
CA LEU A 33 20.08 7.92 -39.95
C LEU A 33 19.45 9.07 -39.16
N LEU A 34 18.75 10.00 -39.84
CA LEU A 34 17.99 11.06 -39.17
C LEU A 34 16.87 10.49 -38.29
N GLY A 35 16.15 9.48 -38.78
CA GLY A 35 15.12 8.77 -38.00
C GLY A 35 15.70 8.07 -36.77
N ALA A 36 16.85 7.41 -36.91
CA ALA A 36 17.55 6.76 -35.81
C ALA A 36 18.08 7.78 -34.78
N ALA A 37 18.63 8.91 -35.23
CA ALA A 37 19.05 10.00 -34.36
C ALA A 37 17.86 10.61 -33.60
N GLY A 38 16.73 10.84 -34.28
CA GLY A 38 15.49 11.30 -33.67
C GLY A 38 14.94 10.32 -32.62
N LEU A 39 14.94 9.02 -32.94
CA LEU A 39 14.56 7.97 -31.98
C LEU A 39 15.52 7.91 -30.79
N GLY A 40 16.83 8.06 -31.02
CA GLY A 40 17.85 8.11 -29.97
C GLY A 40 17.64 9.30 -29.03
N LEU A 41 17.38 10.50 -29.58
CA LEU A 41 17.05 11.68 -28.78
C LEU A 41 15.76 11.47 -27.99
N TYR A 42 14.75 10.84 -28.59
CA TYR A 42 13.51 10.50 -27.92
C TYR A 42 13.71 9.48 -26.79
N MET A 43 14.55 8.46 -27.00
CA MET A 43 14.94 7.50 -25.95
C MET A 43 15.64 8.18 -24.78
N LEU A 44 16.53 9.16 -25.04
CA LEU A 44 17.17 9.94 -23.99
C LEU A 44 16.17 10.80 -23.21
N TYR A 45 15.20 11.39 -23.91
CA TYR A 45 14.08 12.09 -23.26
C TYR A 45 13.27 11.15 -22.37
N LEU A 46 12.88 9.97 -22.88
CA LEU A 46 12.14 8.96 -22.12
C LEU A 46 12.94 8.47 -20.91
N ASP A 47 14.25 8.26 -21.05
CA ASP A 47 15.12 7.89 -19.95
C ASP A 47 15.18 8.98 -18.86
N GLY A 48 15.23 10.26 -19.25
CA GLY A 48 15.12 11.38 -18.30
C GLY A 48 13.79 11.40 -17.54
N VAL A 49 12.67 11.13 -18.23
CA VAL A 49 11.35 10.98 -17.60
C VAL A 49 11.33 9.78 -16.66
N ILE A 50 11.91 8.63 -17.06
CA ILE A 50 11.99 7.44 -16.22
C ILE A 50 12.79 7.71 -14.95
N ARG A 51 13.98 8.32 -15.04
CA ARG A 51 14.78 8.64 -13.84
C ARG A 51 14.03 9.52 -12.86
N THR A 52 13.39 10.58 -13.37
CA THR A 52 12.68 11.53 -12.51
C THR A 52 11.45 10.91 -11.86
N GLU A 53 10.64 10.16 -12.61
CA GLU A 53 9.38 9.62 -12.09
C GLU A 53 9.54 8.26 -11.38
N PHE A 54 10.38 7.36 -11.90
CA PHE A 54 10.58 6.02 -11.31
C PHE A 54 11.30 6.09 -9.97
N ASP A 55 12.42 6.84 -9.89
CA ASP A 55 13.18 6.93 -8.64
C ASP A 55 12.39 7.67 -7.55
N ARG A 56 11.58 8.67 -7.93
CA ARG A 56 10.64 9.33 -7.01
C ARG A 56 9.52 8.39 -6.55
N LYS A 57 8.85 7.68 -7.46
CA LYS A 57 7.66 6.88 -7.12
C LYS A 57 7.99 5.51 -6.49
N ARG A 58 9.20 4.97 -6.72
CA ARG A 58 9.63 3.70 -6.13
C ARG A 58 9.94 3.81 -4.64
N TRP A 59 10.50 4.95 -4.22
CA TRP A 59 11.03 5.15 -2.86
C TRP A 59 10.31 6.19 -2.03
N ALA A 60 9.20 6.76 -2.52
CA ALA A 60 8.46 7.76 -1.77
C ALA A 60 7.81 7.12 -0.53
N MET A 61 8.52 7.20 0.59
CA MET A 61 7.98 6.83 1.90
C MET A 61 6.85 7.80 2.22
N PRO A 62 5.66 7.30 2.61
CA PRO A 62 4.58 8.19 3.03
C PRO A 62 5.04 9.03 4.22
N ALA A 63 4.56 10.27 4.28
CA ALA A 63 4.64 11.01 5.51
C ALA A 63 3.74 10.34 6.54
N LYS A 64 4.30 9.96 7.68
CA LYS A 64 3.57 9.33 8.78
C LYS A 64 2.95 10.42 9.64
N VAL A 65 1.64 10.36 9.83
CA VAL A 65 0.89 11.26 10.69
C VAL A 65 0.62 10.56 12.00
N TYR A 66 1.05 11.19 13.09
CA TYR A 66 0.88 10.72 14.46
C TYR A 66 -0.13 11.61 15.19
N ALA A 67 -0.90 11.03 16.12
CA ALA A 67 -1.68 11.82 17.07
C ALA A 67 -0.77 12.56 18.06
N ARG A 68 -1.35 13.25 19.05
CA ARG A 68 -0.56 13.89 20.09
C ARG A 68 0.27 12.84 20.86
N PRO A 69 1.56 13.08 21.13
CA PRO A 69 2.28 12.35 22.17
C PRO A 69 1.58 12.51 23.52
N LEU A 70 1.49 11.42 24.29
CA LEU A 70 1.02 11.52 25.66
C LEU A 70 2.22 11.85 26.56
N GLU A 71 2.24 13.09 27.04
CA GLU A 71 3.18 13.60 28.02
C GLU A 71 2.67 13.35 29.43
N LEU A 72 3.50 12.71 30.25
CA LEU A 72 3.20 12.27 31.61
C LEU A 72 4.20 12.91 32.59
N PHE A 73 3.68 13.60 33.60
CA PHE A 73 4.47 14.21 34.66
C PHE A 73 3.71 14.18 35.99
N ALA A 74 4.45 14.18 37.10
CA ALA A 74 3.86 14.19 38.43
C ALA A 74 3.01 15.46 38.66
N GLY A 75 1.80 15.27 39.18
CA GLY A 75 0.81 16.33 39.40
C GLY A 75 -0.18 16.56 38.25
N MET A 76 -0.04 15.86 37.10
CA MET A 76 -0.99 16.04 36.00
C MET A 76 -2.40 15.48 36.34
N PRO A 77 -3.49 16.13 35.90
CA PRO A 77 -4.85 15.65 36.08
C PRO A 77 -5.15 14.48 35.12
N LEU A 78 -4.86 13.26 35.57
CA LEU A 78 -5.14 12.02 34.85
C LEU A 78 -5.49 10.91 35.85
N SER A 79 -6.62 10.23 35.65
CA SER A 79 -7.00 9.07 36.47
C SER A 79 -6.40 7.77 35.94
N ALA A 80 -6.28 6.76 36.81
CA ALA A 80 -5.84 5.42 36.43
C ALA A 80 -6.68 4.81 35.29
N ASP A 81 -8.01 4.98 35.34
CA ASP A 81 -8.90 4.47 34.28
C ASP A 81 -8.72 5.20 32.96
N ALA A 82 -8.54 6.52 33.00
CA ALA A 82 -8.24 7.32 31.82
C ALA A 82 -6.90 6.89 31.20
N PHE A 83 -5.88 6.64 32.02
CA PHE A 83 -4.59 6.16 31.55
C PHE A 83 -4.67 4.75 30.95
N ALA A 84 -5.44 3.84 31.56
CA ALA A 84 -5.69 2.51 30.99
C ALA A 84 -6.37 2.59 29.62
N GLN A 85 -7.28 3.55 29.40
CA GLN A 85 -7.88 3.80 28.10
C GLN A 85 -6.86 4.33 27.09
N GLU A 86 -5.98 5.27 27.48
CA GLU A 86 -4.88 5.74 26.64
C GLU A 86 -4.01 4.57 26.17
N LEU A 87 -3.54 3.73 27.08
CA LEU A 87 -2.70 2.57 26.75
C LEU A 87 -3.38 1.62 25.77
N LYS A 88 -4.68 1.36 25.94
CA LYS A 88 -5.46 0.55 24.98
C LYS A 88 -5.53 1.19 23.60
N LEU A 89 -5.74 2.50 23.52
CA LEU A 89 -5.77 3.24 22.25
C LEU A 89 -4.40 3.27 21.57
N LEU A 90 -3.31 3.26 22.34
CA LEU A 90 -1.92 3.13 21.87
C LEU A 90 -1.52 1.68 21.50
N GLY A 91 -2.45 0.73 21.61
CA GLY A 91 -2.20 -0.69 21.33
C GLY A 91 -1.22 -1.35 22.30
N TYR A 92 -1.06 -0.81 23.51
CA TYR A 92 -0.28 -1.45 24.55
C TYR A 92 -1.01 -2.70 25.05
N ARG A 93 -0.24 -3.76 25.33
CA ARG A 93 -0.77 -5.07 25.74
C ARG A 93 -0.73 -5.19 27.26
N ASP A 94 -1.84 -5.62 27.85
CA ASP A 94 -1.88 -5.93 29.27
C ASP A 94 -1.17 -7.27 29.52
N ALA A 95 -0.08 -7.24 30.29
CA ALA A 95 0.69 -8.42 30.67
C ALA A 95 -0.12 -9.39 31.55
N ASN A 96 -1.19 -8.90 32.19
CA ASN A 96 -2.13 -9.74 32.92
C ASN A 96 -3.19 -10.39 32.01
N CYS A 97 -3.31 -9.92 30.77
CA CYS A 97 -4.18 -10.47 29.73
C CYS A 97 -3.36 -10.88 28.50
N PRO A 98 -2.50 -11.91 28.59
CA PRO A 98 -1.77 -12.37 27.42
C PRO A 98 -2.77 -12.84 26.34
N VAL A 99 -2.82 -12.11 25.23
CA VAL A 99 -3.39 -12.64 23.99
C VAL A 99 -2.45 -13.75 23.55
N GLU A 100 -2.94 -14.99 23.51
CA GLU A 100 -2.16 -16.19 23.20
C GLU A 100 -1.30 -15.94 21.94
N PRO A 101 0.04 -16.05 22.01
CA PRO A 101 0.88 -15.79 20.86
C PRO A 101 0.55 -16.79 19.75
N ALA A 102 0.53 -16.32 18.50
CA ALA A 102 0.47 -17.19 17.34
C ALA A 102 1.58 -18.26 17.46
N ALA A 103 1.19 -19.53 17.51
CA ALA A 103 2.12 -20.64 17.67
C ALA A 103 3.27 -20.55 16.63
N PRO A 104 4.53 -20.83 17.04
CA PRO A 104 5.68 -20.76 16.13
C PRO A 104 5.49 -21.71 14.94
N PRO A 105 6.05 -21.39 13.75
CA PRO A 105 6.02 -22.29 12.62
C PRO A 105 6.70 -23.62 12.99
N SER A 106 6.01 -24.74 12.78
CA SER A 106 6.56 -26.06 13.08
C SER A 106 7.82 -26.32 12.26
N GLU A 107 8.94 -26.61 12.91
CA GLU A 107 10.24 -26.91 12.26
C GLU A 107 10.31 -28.27 11.54
N THR A 108 9.19 -28.95 11.32
CA THR A 108 9.16 -30.20 10.56
C THR A 108 8.76 -29.92 9.12
N GLY A 109 9.71 -30.16 8.20
CA GLY A 109 9.50 -30.11 6.76
C GLY A 109 8.27 -30.93 6.37
N LYS A 110 7.39 -30.29 5.56
CA LYS A 110 6.01 -30.65 5.19
C LYS A 110 4.95 -30.08 6.13
N ARG A 111 4.64 -28.79 5.93
CA ARG A 111 3.43 -28.13 6.45
C ARG A 111 2.20 -28.80 5.85
N THR A 112 1.48 -29.58 6.66
CA THR A 112 0.07 -29.90 6.39
C THR A 112 -0.78 -28.79 7.01
N LEU A 113 -1.62 -28.16 6.19
CA LEU A 113 -2.52 -27.06 6.59
C LEU A 113 -3.61 -27.59 7.54
N LYS A 114 -3.31 -27.75 8.83
CA LYS A 114 -4.33 -27.98 9.85
C LYS A 114 -4.94 -26.66 10.30
N ARG A 115 -6.28 -26.61 10.24
CA ARG A 115 -7.16 -25.55 10.75
C ARG A 115 -6.70 -25.06 12.14
N ARG A 116 -6.46 -23.76 12.28
CA ARG A 116 -6.48 -23.11 13.61
C ARG A 116 -7.93 -23.07 14.10
N PRO A 117 -8.24 -23.56 15.31
CA PRO A 117 -9.54 -23.28 15.92
C PRO A 117 -9.68 -21.77 16.16
N LYS A 118 -10.90 -21.26 15.98
CA LYS A 118 -11.27 -19.87 16.24
C LYS A 118 -10.94 -19.55 17.72
N PRO A 119 -10.23 -18.44 18.02
CA PRO A 119 -9.98 -18.04 19.40
C PRO A 119 -11.31 -17.93 20.16
N PRO A 120 -11.41 -18.42 21.40
CA PRO A 120 -12.56 -18.14 22.24
C PRO A 120 -12.71 -16.62 22.43
N ALA A 121 -13.95 -16.17 22.63
CA ALA A 121 -14.24 -14.76 22.92
C ALA A 121 -13.45 -14.31 24.17
N PRO A 122 -13.07 -13.02 24.28
CA PRO A 122 -12.31 -12.54 25.43
C PRO A 122 -13.17 -12.66 26.70
N GLU A 123 -13.01 -13.77 27.40
CA GLU A 123 -13.50 -13.94 28.76
C GLU A 123 -12.77 -12.95 29.66
N THR A 124 -13.52 -12.38 30.60
CA THR A 124 -13.11 -11.32 31.51
C THR A 124 -11.73 -11.59 32.11
N CYS A 125 -10.74 -10.79 31.74
CA CYS A 125 -9.44 -10.78 32.38
C CYS A 125 -9.57 -10.50 33.88
N VAL A 126 -9.40 -11.51 34.70
CA VAL A 126 -9.23 -11.34 36.15
C VAL A 126 -7.73 -11.42 36.43
N PRO A 127 -7.08 -10.36 36.96
CA PRO A 127 -5.67 -10.42 37.31
C PRO A 127 -5.42 -11.52 38.37
N PRO A 128 -4.30 -12.26 38.29
CA PRO A 128 -4.01 -13.33 39.23
C PRO A 128 -3.90 -12.79 40.67
N PRO A 129 -4.44 -13.50 41.68
CA PRO A 129 -4.30 -13.11 43.07
C PRO A 129 -2.83 -13.23 43.50
N GLY A 130 -2.18 -12.11 43.82
CA GLY A 130 -0.78 -12.06 44.28
C GLY A 130 0.14 -11.06 43.56
N GLY A 131 -0.38 -10.35 42.55
CA GLY A 131 0.39 -9.36 41.80
C GLY A 131 0.56 -9.78 40.35
N GLY A 132 0.15 -8.91 39.43
CA GLY A 132 0.22 -9.14 38.00
C GLY A 132 1.65 -9.30 37.47
N ASN A 133 1.81 -10.03 36.37
CA ASN A 133 3.10 -10.19 35.69
C ASN A 133 3.65 -8.82 35.27
N SER A 134 4.91 -8.52 35.61
CA SER A 134 5.57 -7.30 35.16
C SER A 134 5.77 -7.35 33.63
N PRO A 135 5.60 -6.25 32.88
CA PRO A 135 5.80 -6.27 31.44
C PRO A 135 7.28 -6.41 31.09
N ASP A 136 7.61 -7.42 30.28
CA ASP A 136 8.99 -7.69 29.83
C ASP A 136 9.24 -7.29 28.37
N LYS A 137 8.18 -7.00 27.60
CA LYS A 137 8.27 -6.60 26.20
C LYS A 137 7.82 -5.15 26.01
N PRO A 138 8.49 -4.36 25.14
CA PRO A 138 8.03 -3.03 24.75
C PRO A 138 6.56 -3.02 24.29
N GLY A 139 5.85 -1.96 24.67
CA GLY A 139 4.41 -1.85 24.43
C GLY A 139 3.58 -2.78 25.33
N GLY A 140 4.11 -3.13 26.51
CA GLY A 140 3.43 -3.93 27.53
C GLY A 140 3.15 -3.09 28.78
N TYR A 141 2.04 -3.35 29.47
CA TYR A 141 1.75 -2.77 30.77
C TYR A 141 1.13 -3.79 31.72
N ALA A 142 1.23 -3.55 33.02
CA ALA A 142 0.51 -4.30 34.04
C ALA A 142 -0.14 -3.32 35.01
N ARG A 143 -1.44 -3.49 35.27
CA ARG A 143 -2.19 -2.66 36.24
C ARG A 143 -2.45 -3.40 37.53
N GLN A 144 -2.20 -2.75 38.67
CA GLN A 144 -2.56 -3.20 40.01
C GLN A 144 -3.24 -2.04 40.77
N GLY A 145 -4.57 -1.99 40.72
CA GLY A 145 -5.34 -0.87 41.28
C GLY A 145 -4.98 0.46 40.60
N GLU A 146 -4.40 1.38 41.38
CA GLU A 146 -3.94 2.70 40.93
C GLU A 146 -2.45 2.73 40.51
N MET A 147 -1.78 1.58 40.47
CA MET A 147 -0.38 1.47 40.06
C MET A 147 -0.28 0.79 38.69
N PHE A 148 0.58 1.34 37.83
CA PHE A 148 0.92 0.76 36.53
C PHE A 148 2.42 0.53 36.44
N GLU A 149 2.82 -0.64 35.99
CA GLU A 149 4.15 -0.85 35.42
C GLU A 149 4.02 -0.86 33.90
N VAL A 150 4.82 -0.06 33.21
CA VAL A 150 4.75 0.09 31.75
C VAL A 150 6.15 -0.07 31.18
N MET A 151 6.27 -0.88 30.13
CA MET A 151 7.45 -0.96 29.28
C MET A 151 7.18 -0.15 28.01
N THR A 152 7.76 1.05 27.91
CA THR A 152 7.56 1.93 26.76
C THR A 152 8.19 1.35 25.50
N ARG A 153 7.74 1.81 24.32
CA ARG A 153 8.42 1.53 23.06
C ARG A 153 9.55 2.53 22.86
N ASP A 154 10.53 2.13 22.06
CA ASP A 154 11.51 3.05 21.51
C ASP A 154 10.85 3.95 20.46
N PHE A 155 11.14 5.24 20.49
CA PHE A 155 10.54 6.19 19.55
C PHE A 155 11.44 7.40 19.32
N THR A 156 11.39 7.99 18.13
CA THR A 156 12.13 9.23 17.82
C THR A 156 11.16 10.38 17.65
N PHE A 157 11.20 11.30 18.61
CA PHE A 157 10.47 12.57 18.59
C PHE A 157 11.24 13.64 17.81
N TRP A 158 10.65 14.82 17.67
CA TRP A 158 11.26 15.95 16.96
C TRP A 158 12.49 16.52 17.66
N ASP A 159 12.63 16.31 18.97
CA ASP A 159 13.73 16.82 19.80
C ASP A 159 14.77 15.75 20.19
N GLY A 160 14.50 14.46 19.93
CA GLY A 160 15.46 13.39 20.17
C GLY A 160 14.89 11.98 20.10
N ALA A 161 15.79 11.00 20.14
CA ALA A 161 15.42 9.59 20.29
C ALA A 161 15.21 9.26 21.78
N GLU A 162 14.08 8.63 22.09
CA GLU A 162 13.77 8.10 23.40
C GLU A 162 13.80 6.56 23.36
N PRO A 163 14.76 5.91 24.05
CA PRO A 163 14.82 4.47 24.09
C PRO A 163 13.67 3.89 24.94
N ALA A 164 13.37 2.60 24.73
CA ALA A 164 12.43 1.86 25.56
C ALA A 164 12.87 1.89 27.04
N ARG A 165 11.95 2.21 27.94
CA ARG A 165 12.18 2.31 29.39
C ARG A 165 11.12 1.53 30.14
N LYS A 166 11.50 1.00 31.30
CA LYS A 166 10.57 0.38 32.23
C LYS A 166 10.26 1.38 33.34
N VAL A 167 9.00 1.77 33.45
CA VAL A 167 8.55 2.79 34.41
C VAL A 167 7.40 2.29 35.26
N ARG A 168 7.30 2.83 36.46
CA ARG A 168 6.15 2.67 37.35
C ARG A 168 5.44 4.01 37.49
N LEU A 169 4.13 4.02 37.24
CA LEU A 169 3.27 5.17 37.43
C LEU A 169 2.31 4.90 38.58
N THR A 170 2.20 5.85 39.51
CA THR A 170 1.30 5.75 40.67
C THR A 170 0.27 6.85 40.61
N PHE A 171 -1.01 6.47 40.65
CA PHE A 171 -2.14 7.39 40.62
C PHE A 171 -2.77 7.51 42.02
N ALA A 172 -3.37 8.66 42.28
CA ALA A 172 -4.25 8.86 43.44
C ALA A 172 -5.50 9.62 43.00
N GLY A 173 -6.60 8.89 42.82
CA GLY A 173 -7.85 9.44 42.31
C GLY A 173 -7.70 9.89 40.86
N ASN A 174 -7.71 11.20 40.63
CA ASN A 174 -7.65 11.80 39.28
C ASN A 174 -6.31 12.47 38.97
N ILE A 175 -5.24 12.12 39.70
CA ILE A 175 -3.93 12.73 39.54
C ILE A 175 -2.86 11.65 39.44
N LEU A 176 -1.92 11.81 38.52
CA LEU A 176 -0.67 11.04 38.48
C LEU A 176 0.27 11.61 39.54
N VAL A 177 0.55 10.85 40.59
CA VAL A 177 1.33 11.33 41.73
C VAL A 177 2.82 11.14 41.52
N ASP A 178 3.22 10.02 40.89
CA ASP A 178 4.62 9.65 40.79
C ASP A 178 4.94 8.86 39.52
N VAL A 179 6.14 9.07 38.99
CA VAL A 179 6.72 8.37 37.83
C VAL A 179 8.14 7.95 38.19
N VAL A 180 8.37 6.65 38.31
CA VAL A 180 9.66 6.08 38.75
C VAL A 180 10.24 5.21 37.65
N SER A 181 11.53 5.37 37.36
CA SER A 181 12.25 4.44 36.48
C SER A 181 12.59 3.15 37.22
N LEU A 182 12.27 2.01 36.61
CA LEU A 182 12.58 0.67 37.12
C LEU A 182 13.83 0.06 36.48
N ASP A 183 14.43 0.76 35.52
CA ASP A 183 15.64 0.37 34.77
C ASP A 183 16.95 0.90 35.39
N GLY A 184 16.89 1.46 36.60
CA GLY A 184 18.03 2.05 37.30
C GLY A 184 18.49 3.40 36.75
N GLN A 185 17.79 3.96 35.76
CA GLN A 185 18.04 5.32 35.30
C GLN A 185 17.32 6.36 36.16
N LYS A 186 17.75 7.63 36.06
CA LYS A 186 17.04 8.73 36.70
C LYS A 186 15.62 8.80 36.12
N ALA A 187 14.62 8.88 36.99
CA ALA A 187 13.24 9.08 36.56
C ALA A 187 13.12 10.35 35.70
N PRO A 188 12.43 10.28 34.55
CA PRO A 188 12.26 11.45 33.70
C PRO A 188 11.31 12.45 34.37
N ASP A 189 11.68 13.74 34.34
CA ASP A 189 10.79 14.82 34.81
C ASP A 189 9.52 14.93 33.92
N LEU A 190 9.64 14.48 32.67
CA LEU A 190 8.57 14.37 31.68
C LEU A 190 8.75 13.06 30.91
N LEU A 191 7.81 12.14 31.04
CA LEU A 191 7.78 10.89 30.28
C LEU A 191 6.86 11.04 29.06
N ARG A 192 7.35 10.72 27.87
CA ARG A 192 6.52 10.63 26.66
C ARG A 192 6.23 9.18 26.30
N LEU A 193 5.00 8.90 25.92
CA LEU A 193 4.64 7.65 25.23
C LEU A 193 4.66 7.86 23.71
N ASP A 194 4.98 6.81 22.97
CA ASP A 194 4.92 6.83 21.51
C ASP A 194 3.49 7.16 21.07
N PRO A 195 3.30 8.16 20.19
CA PRO A 195 1.97 8.50 19.71
C PRO A 195 1.46 7.43 18.74
N PRO A 196 0.14 7.21 18.67
CA PRO A 196 -0.41 6.28 17.70
C PRO A 196 -0.27 6.89 16.30
N GLU A 197 0.16 6.06 15.35
CA GLU A 197 0.12 6.41 13.92
C GLU A 197 -1.35 6.43 13.48
N ILE A 198 -1.80 7.56 12.94
CA ILE A 198 -3.21 7.80 12.59
C ILE A 198 -3.47 7.78 11.08
N ALA A 199 -2.45 8.07 10.26
CA ALA A 199 -2.51 8.00 8.81
C ALA A 199 -1.12 8.04 8.17
N GLY A 200 -1.01 7.56 6.94
CA GLY A 200 0.06 7.92 6.01
C GLY A 200 -0.46 8.94 4.98
N ILE A 201 0.32 9.98 4.66
CA ILE A 201 0.06 10.90 3.55
C ILE A 201 0.95 10.49 2.38
N TYR A 202 0.32 10.27 1.23
CA TYR A 202 0.99 9.76 0.03
C TYR A 202 1.17 10.83 -1.06
N PRO A 203 2.18 10.67 -1.92
CA PRO A 203 2.66 11.72 -2.85
C PRO A 203 1.72 12.18 -3.95
N SER A 204 0.86 11.30 -4.45
CA SER A 204 0.03 11.58 -5.61
C SER A 204 -1.42 11.27 -5.29
N HIS A 205 -2.31 12.16 -5.75
CA HIS A 205 -3.75 12.14 -5.57
C HIS A 205 -4.34 10.76 -5.26
N TYR A 206 -4.76 10.54 -4.01
CA TYR A 206 -5.59 9.40 -3.59
C TYR A 206 -5.01 8.00 -3.85
N GLU A 207 -3.69 7.84 -3.81
CA GLU A 207 -3.06 6.52 -3.81
C GLU A 207 -2.43 6.26 -2.44
N ASP A 208 -3.23 5.74 -1.51
CA ASP A 208 -2.65 5.11 -0.32
C ASP A 208 -1.83 3.89 -0.78
N ARG A 209 -0.65 3.64 -0.20
CA ARG A 209 0.17 2.46 -0.49
C ARG A 209 0.84 1.90 0.76
N ILE A 210 0.59 0.65 1.10
CA ILE A 210 1.48 -0.04 2.05
C ILE A 210 2.67 -0.53 1.23
N LEU A 211 3.80 0.18 1.33
CA LEU A 211 5.02 -0.17 0.61
C LEU A 211 5.56 -1.49 1.16
N LEU A 212 5.77 -2.43 0.25
CA LEU A 212 6.45 -3.69 0.51
C LEU A 212 7.89 -3.52 0.03
N ASN A 213 8.88 -3.83 0.88
CA ASN A 213 10.26 -3.89 0.40
C ASN A 213 10.44 -5.18 -0.41
N GLY A 214 11.32 -5.19 -1.41
CA GLY A 214 11.52 -6.36 -2.29
C GLY A 214 11.95 -7.62 -1.54
N LYS A 215 12.62 -7.47 -0.39
CA LYS A 215 12.99 -8.58 0.52
C LYS A 215 11.83 -9.11 1.37
N GLU A 216 10.73 -8.38 1.43
CA GLU A 216 9.53 -8.68 2.22
C GLU A 216 8.38 -9.22 1.36
N LEU A 217 8.54 -9.29 0.02
CA LEU A 217 7.52 -9.90 -0.84
C LEU A 217 7.39 -11.40 -0.53
N PRO A 218 6.18 -11.90 -0.18
CA PRO A 218 6.00 -13.33 0.06
C PRO A 218 6.36 -14.13 -1.20
N PRO A 219 7.20 -15.19 -1.10
CA PRO A 219 7.58 -15.98 -2.27
C PRO A 219 6.38 -16.54 -3.04
N ALA A 220 5.34 -16.96 -2.30
CA ALA A 220 4.09 -17.42 -2.89
C ALA A 220 3.41 -16.36 -3.77
N LEU A 221 3.48 -15.07 -3.40
CA LEU A 221 2.96 -13.98 -4.22
C LEU A 221 3.74 -13.86 -5.51
N VAL A 222 5.07 -13.84 -5.42
CA VAL A 222 5.98 -13.69 -6.57
C VAL A 222 5.76 -14.83 -7.55
N ASP A 223 5.79 -16.08 -7.09
CA ASP A 223 5.65 -17.26 -7.93
C ASP A 223 4.28 -17.28 -8.63
N THR A 224 3.21 -17.00 -7.88
CA THR A 224 1.84 -16.95 -8.42
C THR A 224 1.70 -15.83 -9.44
N LEU A 225 2.23 -14.65 -9.14
CA LEU A 225 2.18 -13.49 -10.02
C LEU A 225 2.88 -13.78 -11.35
N LEU A 226 4.10 -14.31 -11.30
CA LEU A 226 4.86 -14.64 -12.51
C LEU A 226 4.22 -15.78 -13.30
N ALA A 227 3.68 -16.79 -12.63
CA ALA A 227 2.97 -17.90 -13.28
C ALA A 227 1.75 -17.43 -14.10
N VAL A 228 1.04 -16.42 -13.60
CA VAL A 228 -0.19 -15.88 -14.20
C VAL A 228 0.08 -14.77 -15.21
N GLU A 229 0.93 -13.80 -14.87
CA GLU A 229 1.12 -12.58 -15.67
C GLU A 229 2.29 -12.68 -16.64
N ASP A 230 3.43 -13.26 -16.24
CA ASP A 230 4.66 -13.25 -17.06
C ASP A 230 5.68 -14.35 -16.71
N ARG A 231 5.46 -15.55 -17.25
CA ARG A 231 6.26 -16.75 -16.92
C ARG A 231 7.74 -16.65 -17.29
N SER A 232 8.08 -15.82 -18.27
CA SER A 232 9.45 -15.64 -18.77
C SER A 232 10.05 -14.31 -18.32
N PHE A 233 9.53 -13.72 -17.23
CA PHE A 233 9.89 -12.38 -16.77
C PHE A 233 11.40 -12.19 -16.63
N PHE A 234 12.11 -13.17 -16.08
CA PHE A 234 13.56 -13.12 -15.89
C PHE A 234 14.37 -13.32 -17.18
N GLU A 235 13.76 -13.80 -18.27
CA GLU A 235 14.46 -14.16 -19.52
C GLU A 235 14.50 -13.02 -20.54
N HIS A 236 13.60 -12.04 -20.44
CA HIS A 236 13.44 -11.00 -21.47
C HIS A 236 13.77 -9.59 -20.99
N ALA A 237 14.13 -8.69 -21.90
CA ALA A 237 14.44 -7.29 -21.59
C ALA A 237 13.20 -6.38 -21.77
N GLY A 238 12.26 -6.46 -20.85
CA GLY A 238 11.09 -5.58 -20.75
C GLY A 238 9.91 -5.96 -21.65
N ILE A 239 10.18 -6.58 -22.79
CA ILE A 239 9.15 -7.09 -23.71
C ILE A 239 9.38 -8.55 -24.03
N ASN A 240 8.29 -9.28 -24.30
CA ASN A 240 8.34 -10.69 -24.68
C ASN A 240 7.84 -10.89 -26.12
N PRO A 241 8.73 -10.83 -27.14
CA PRO A 241 8.33 -11.00 -28.54
C PRO A 241 7.63 -12.33 -28.82
N LYS A 242 8.11 -13.43 -28.21
CA LYS A 242 7.50 -14.76 -28.32
C LYS A 242 6.09 -14.77 -27.73
N GLY A 243 5.90 -14.15 -26.57
CA GLY A 243 4.62 -13.99 -25.90
C GLY A 243 3.63 -13.15 -26.70
N ILE A 244 4.08 -12.03 -27.28
CA ILE A 244 3.29 -11.16 -28.15
C ILE A 244 2.82 -11.94 -29.39
N PHE A 245 3.72 -12.64 -30.06
CA PHE A 245 3.39 -13.42 -31.26
C PHE A 245 2.40 -14.54 -30.94
N ARG A 246 2.61 -15.30 -29.84
CA ARG A 246 1.68 -16.33 -29.37
C ARG A 246 0.28 -15.75 -29.12
N ALA A 247 0.19 -14.65 -28.37
CA ALA A 247 -1.08 -14.01 -28.06
C ALA A 247 -1.80 -13.51 -29.32
N MET A 248 -1.04 -12.96 -30.30
CA MET A 248 -1.59 -12.55 -31.60
C MET A 248 -2.24 -13.71 -32.34
N VAL A 249 -1.56 -14.85 -32.46
CA VAL A 249 -2.09 -16.05 -33.14
C VAL A 249 -3.35 -16.57 -32.46
N VAL A 250 -3.34 -16.66 -31.11
CA VAL A 250 -4.50 -17.13 -30.33
C VAL A 250 -5.70 -16.18 -30.50
N ASN A 251 -5.48 -14.87 -30.42
CA ASN A 251 -6.56 -13.88 -30.53
C ASN A 251 -7.14 -13.80 -31.95
N LEU A 252 -6.32 -13.96 -32.99
CA LEU A 252 -6.78 -14.04 -34.39
C LEU A 252 -7.66 -15.27 -34.62
N ARG A 253 -7.28 -16.43 -34.05
CA ARG A 253 -8.09 -17.66 -34.13
C ARG A 253 -9.41 -17.55 -33.37
N ALA A 254 -9.40 -16.89 -32.22
CA ALA A 254 -10.58 -16.75 -31.36
C ALA A 254 -11.53 -15.62 -31.79
N GLY A 255 -11.13 -14.74 -32.72
CA GLY A 255 -11.92 -13.57 -33.14
C GLY A 255 -12.12 -12.50 -32.05
N ARG A 256 -11.49 -12.67 -30.88
CA ARG A 256 -11.57 -11.77 -29.72
C ARG A 256 -10.27 -11.85 -28.91
N THR A 257 -10.01 -10.85 -28.08
CA THR A 257 -8.86 -10.86 -27.17
C THR A 257 -9.07 -11.88 -26.04
N VAL A 258 -8.40 -13.03 -26.15
CA VAL A 258 -8.43 -14.11 -25.15
C VAL A 258 -7.17 -14.08 -24.28
N GLN A 259 -6.00 -13.91 -24.91
CA GLN A 259 -4.70 -13.91 -24.24
C GLN A 259 -4.04 -12.53 -24.30
N GLY A 260 -3.47 -12.10 -23.16
CA GLY A 260 -2.64 -10.89 -23.08
C GLY A 260 -1.21 -11.17 -23.54
N GLY A 261 -0.62 -10.23 -24.28
CA GLY A 261 0.79 -10.26 -24.71
C GLY A 261 1.67 -9.24 -23.99
N SER A 262 1.16 -8.55 -22.96
CA SER A 262 1.92 -7.57 -22.19
C SER A 262 2.73 -8.25 -21.09
N THR A 263 3.97 -7.80 -20.86
CA THR A 263 4.84 -8.23 -19.76
C THR A 263 4.55 -7.49 -18.46
N VAL A 264 5.08 -7.97 -17.34
CA VAL A 264 5.01 -7.25 -16.04
C VAL A 264 5.61 -5.85 -16.15
N THR A 265 6.78 -5.69 -16.79
CA THR A 265 7.43 -4.38 -16.99
C THR A 265 6.56 -3.43 -17.83
N GLN A 266 5.88 -3.94 -18.86
CA GLN A 266 4.94 -3.14 -19.64
C GLN A 266 3.72 -2.69 -18.83
N GLN A 267 3.20 -3.57 -17.98
CA GLN A 267 2.10 -3.22 -17.08
C GLN A 267 2.52 -2.18 -16.04
N LEU A 268 3.74 -2.29 -15.50
CA LEU A 268 4.34 -1.30 -14.61
C LEU A 268 4.39 0.09 -15.28
N VAL A 269 4.92 0.16 -16.50
CA VAL A 269 5.01 1.41 -17.26
C VAL A 269 3.63 2.02 -17.48
N LYS A 270 2.66 1.19 -17.89
CA LYS A 270 1.28 1.63 -18.11
C LYS A 270 0.67 2.27 -16.86
N ASN A 271 0.91 1.69 -15.68
CA ASN A 271 0.32 2.19 -14.43
C ASN A 271 1.07 3.40 -13.85
N LEU A 272 2.40 3.52 -14.06
CA LEU A 272 3.19 4.59 -13.45
C LEU A 272 3.33 5.86 -14.30
N PHE A 273 3.32 5.75 -15.63
CA PHE A 273 3.74 6.85 -16.52
C PHE A 273 2.72 7.25 -17.58
N LEU A 274 1.81 6.35 -17.95
CA LEU A 274 0.95 6.54 -19.13
C LEU A 274 -0.51 6.72 -18.72
N SER A 275 -1.24 7.52 -19.49
CA SER A 275 -2.69 7.66 -19.31
C SER A 275 -3.43 6.40 -19.75
N ASN A 276 -4.69 6.25 -19.31
CA ASN A 276 -5.55 5.11 -19.66
C ASN A 276 -6.06 5.10 -21.12
N GLU A 277 -5.62 6.05 -21.96
CA GLU A 277 -6.07 6.18 -23.35
C GLU A 277 -5.66 4.99 -24.22
N ARG A 278 -6.57 4.43 -25.02
CA ARG A 278 -6.22 3.34 -25.95
C ARG A 278 -5.69 3.90 -27.27
N SER A 279 -4.38 4.12 -27.37
CA SER A 279 -3.72 4.53 -28.62
C SER A 279 -2.50 3.69 -28.97
N VAL A 280 -2.22 3.55 -30.27
CA VAL A 280 -1.01 2.87 -30.79
C VAL A 280 0.25 3.62 -30.35
N LYS A 281 0.21 4.95 -30.34
CA LYS A 281 1.30 5.81 -29.84
C LYS A 281 1.61 5.50 -28.37
N ARG A 282 0.60 5.41 -27.51
CA ARG A 282 0.77 5.02 -26.10
C ARG A 282 1.41 3.63 -25.99
N LYS A 283 0.94 2.65 -26.77
CA LYS A 283 1.48 1.29 -26.73
C LYS A 283 2.94 1.21 -27.21
N LEU A 284 3.33 2.04 -28.19
CA LEU A 284 4.73 2.17 -28.59
C LEU A 284 5.58 2.74 -27.46
N ASN A 285 5.14 3.83 -26.82
CA ASN A 285 5.85 4.40 -25.66
C ASN A 285 5.97 3.40 -24.50
N GLU A 286 4.93 2.59 -24.25
CA GLU A 286 4.95 1.52 -23.25
C GLU A 286 6.06 0.50 -23.54
N ILE A 287 6.23 0.11 -24.81
CA ILE A 287 7.29 -0.80 -25.25
C ILE A 287 8.68 -0.18 -25.03
N LEU A 288 8.90 1.05 -25.50
CA LEU A 288 10.21 1.71 -25.40
C LEU A 288 10.60 1.94 -23.93
N MET A 289 9.68 2.47 -23.12
CA MET A 289 9.91 2.66 -21.69
C MET A 289 10.14 1.34 -20.95
N ALA A 290 9.43 0.25 -21.31
CA ALA A 290 9.64 -1.05 -20.67
C ALA A 290 11.04 -1.59 -20.92
N ILE A 291 11.56 -1.44 -22.14
CA ILE A 291 12.96 -1.80 -22.47
C ILE A 291 13.94 -0.95 -21.67
N LEU A 292 13.71 0.36 -21.58
CA LEU A 292 14.58 1.28 -20.83
C LEU A 292 14.61 0.98 -19.32
N ILE A 293 13.45 0.68 -18.72
CA ILE A 293 13.35 0.29 -17.31
C ILE A 293 14.11 -1.01 -17.07
N ASP A 294 13.88 -2.04 -17.88
CA ASP A 294 14.52 -3.36 -17.71
C ASP A 294 16.03 -3.34 -17.97
N ALA A 295 16.52 -2.41 -18.80
CA ALA A 295 17.95 -2.21 -19.01
C ALA A 295 18.64 -1.48 -17.85
N ARG A 296 17.88 -0.75 -17.02
CA ARG A 296 18.40 0.14 -15.98
C ARG A 296 18.28 -0.43 -14.58
N TYR A 297 17.17 -1.10 -14.28
CA TYR A 297 16.83 -1.57 -12.95
C TYR A 297 16.87 -3.10 -12.88
N GLY A 298 17.15 -3.63 -11.69
CA GLY A 298 17.13 -5.08 -11.48
C GLY A 298 15.72 -5.66 -11.62
N LYS A 299 15.62 -6.94 -11.95
CA LYS A 299 14.33 -7.65 -12.03
C LYS A 299 13.55 -7.60 -10.72
N ASP A 300 14.26 -7.71 -9.60
CA ASP A 300 13.67 -7.63 -8.27
C ASP A 300 13.12 -6.23 -7.98
N ASP A 301 13.85 -5.17 -8.36
CA ASP A 301 13.39 -3.77 -8.23
C ASP A 301 12.11 -3.52 -9.04
N ILE A 302 12.04 -4.09 -10.25
CA ILE A 302 10.87 -3.97 -11.13
C ILE A 302 9.68 -4.70 -10.53
N LEU A 303 9.90 -5.89 -9.97
CA LEU A 303 8.87 -6.68 -9.34
C LEU A 303 8.33 -6.02 -8.06
N GLU A 304 9.21 -5.43 -7.27
CA GLU A 304 8.86 -4.62 -6.09
C GLU A 304 8.02 -3.40 -6.50
N ALA A 305 8.53 -2.60 -7.44
CA ALA A 305 7.81 -1.43 -7.94
C ALA A 305 6.46 -1.81 -8.52
N TYR A 306 6.38 -2.93 -9.26
CA TYR A 306 5.12 -3.47 -9.77
C TYR A 306 4.16 -3.88 -8.66
N SER A 307 4.64 -4.62 -7.66
CA SER A 307 3.82 -5.10 -6.55
C SER A 307 3.26 -3.96 -5.70
N ASN A 308 3.93 -2.81 -5.67
CA ASN A 308 3.49 -1.60 -4.97
C ASN A 308 2.63 -0.66 -5.83
N ALA A 309 2.78 -0.68 -7.16
CA ALA A 309 2.11 0.27 -8.06
C ALA A 309 0.84 -0.27 -8.73
N ILE A 310 0.66 -1.59 -8.80
CA ILE A 310 -0.44 -2.21 -9.53
C ILE A 310 -1.80 -1.81 -8.93
N TYR A 311 -2.71 -1.32 -9.78
CA TYR A 311 -4.08 -1.01 -9.39
C TYR A 311 -4.85 -2.31 -9.11
N LEU A 312 -5.49 -2.41 -7.94
CA LEU A 312 -6.19 -3.62 -7.46
C LEU A 312 -7.61 -3.36 -6.95
N GLY A 313 -8.07 -2.11 -6.91
CA GLY A 313 -9.45 -1.82 -6.50
C GLY A 313 -9.77 -0.34 -6.39
N GLN A 314 -11.04 -0.03 -6.12
CA GLN A 314 -11.52 1.32 -5.87
C GLN A 314 -12.29 1.38 -4.56
N ASP A 315 -12.02 2.40 -3.77
CA ASP A 315 -12.74 2.73 -2.54
C ASP A 315 -13.29 4.16 -2.62
N GLY A 316 -14.52 4.32 -3.11
CA GLY A 316 -15.10 5.64 -3.39
C GLY A 316 -14.22 6.45 -4.36
N SER A 317 -13.71 7.60 -3.91
CA SER A 317 -12.78 8.44 -4.67
C SER A 317 -11.33 7.97 -4.65
N ARG A 318 -11.00 6.90 -3.93
CA ARG A 318 -9.64 6.41 -3.71
C ARG A 318 -9.32 5.18 -4.56
N ALA A 319 -8.13 5.18 -5.15
CA ALA A 319 -7.61 4.03 -5.87
C ALA A 319 -6.77 3.16 -4.92
N ILE A 320 -6.99 1.85 -4.94
CA ILE A 320 -6.23 0.88 -4.13
C ILE A 320 -5.09 0.37 -5.00
N HIS A 321 -3.87 0.81 -4.69
CA HIS A 321 -2.65 0.41 -5.38
C HIS A 321 -1.77 -0.47 -4.48
N GLY A 322 -1.23 -1.52 -5.08
CA GLY A 322 -0.28 -2.43 -4.48
C GLY A 322 -0.92 -3.53 -3.62
N PHE A 323 -0.21 -4.66 -3.51
CA PHE A 323 -0.70 -5.85 -2.82
C PHE A 323 -0.85 -5.67 -1.31
N GLY A 324 0.04 -4.89 -0.68
CA GLY A 324 -0.01 -4.62 0.76
C GLY A 324 -1.31 -3.94 1.15
N LEU A 325 -1.64 -2.84 0.47
CA LEU A 325 -2.89 -2.14 0.71
C LEU A 325 -4.11 -2.97 0.30
N ALA A 326 -4.06 -3.67 -0.82
CA ALA A 326 -5.16 -4.51 -1.28
C ALA A 326 -5.48 -5.64 -0.28
N SER A 327 -4.46 -6.24 0.34
CA SER A 327 -4.62 -7.25 1.38
C SER A 327 -5.42 -6.73 2.57
N GLN A 328 -5.03 -5.56 3.09
CA GLN A 328 -5.74 -4.90 4.18
C GLN A 328 -7.14 -4.46 3.76
N PHE A 329 -7.27 -3.91 2.56
CA PHE A 329 -8.53 -3.42 2.03
C PHE A 329 -9.57 -4.53 1.87
N TYR A 330 -9.20 -5.67 1.26
CA TYR A 330 -10.14 -6.76 0.98
C TYR A 330 -10.28 -7.75 2.13
N PHE A 331 -9.22 -8.01 2.93
CA PHE A 331 -9.22 -9.07 3.94
C PHE A 331 -8.93 -8.60 5.37
N GLY A 332 -8.47 -7.37 5.55
CA GLY A 332 -8.07 -6.85 6.88
C GLY A 332 -6.86 -7.59 7.47
N LYS A 333 -5.99 -8.13 6.61
CA LYS A 333 -4.80 -8.92 6.98
C LYS A 333 -3.55 -8.31 6.36
N ALA A 334 -2.40 -8.53 7.00
CA ALA A 334 -1.12 -8.31 6.35
C ALA A 334 -0.96 -9.26 5.15
N LEU A 335 -0.17 -8.86 4.16
CA LEU A 335 0.01 -9.62 2.93
C LEU A 335 0.64 -11.01 3.19
N GLU A 336 1.54 -11.08 4.18
CA GLU A 336 2.19 -12.31 4.64
C GLU A 336 1.23 -13.30 5.31
N ASP A 337 0.11 -12.80 5.84
CA ASP A 337 -0.91 -13.58 6.54
C ASP A 337 -2.07 -14.03 5.62
N LEU A 338 -1.95 -13.78 4.31
CA LEU A 338 -2.98 -14.20 3.36
C LEU A 338 -2.98 -15.71 3.15
N ASP A 339 -4.20 -16.25 3.17
CA ASP A 339 -4.43 -17.64 2.78
C ASP A 339 -4.34 -17.80 1.25
N LEU A 340 -4.07 -19.01 0.79
CA LEU A 340 -3.85 -19.33 -0.63
C LEU A 340 -4.98 -18.85 -1.55
N HIS A 341 -6.24 -19.03 -1.15
CA HIS A 341 -7.40 -18.59 -1.94
C HIS A 341 -7.52 -17.07 -2.00
N GLN A 342 -7.09 -16.35 -0.95
CA GLN A 342 -7.08 -14.89 -0.88
C GLN A 342 -5.98 -14.32 -1.79
N LEU A 343 -4.79 -14.92 -1.75
CA LEU A 343 -3.67 -14.58 -2.63
C LEU A 343 -4.04 -14.79 -4.10
N ALA A 344 -4.58 -15.97 -4.44
CA ALA A 344 -5.02 -16.28 -5.81
C ALA A 344 -6.11 -15.32 -6.30
N LEU A 345 -6.99 -14.86 -5.41
CA LEU A 345 -7.99 -13.84 -5.72
C LEU A 345 -7.34 -12.48 -6.04
N LEU A 346 -6.39 -12.01 -5.22
CA LEU A 346 -5.68 -10.74 -5.49
C LEU A 346 -4.95 -10.77 -6.83
N VAL A 347 -4.19 -11.84 -7.09
CA VAL A 347 -3.48 -11.98 -8.38
C VAL A 347 -4.47 -12.07 -9.53
N GLY A 348 -5.59 -12.77 -9.35
CA GLY A 348 -6.65 -12.88 -10.35
C GLY A 348 -7.26 -11.54 -10.75
N MET A 349 -7.37 -10.60 -9.80
CA MET A 349 -7.95 -9.28 -10.02
C MET A 349 -7.10 -8.35 -10.90
N ILE A 350 -5.79 -8.56 -11.02
CA ILE A 350 -4.86 -7.73 -11.82
C ILE A 350 -5.41 -7.47 -13.24
N LYS A 351 -5.95 -8.52 -13.88
CA LYS A 351 -6.51 -8.47 -15.24
C LYS A 351 -7.63 -7.43 -15.39
N GLY A 352 -8.37 -7.15 -14.33
CA GLY A 352 -9.49 -6.21 -14.34
C GLY A 352 -10.05 -5.97 -12.94
N PRO A 353 -9.42 -5.10 -12.13
CA PRO A 353 -9.74 -4.97 -10.71
C PRO A 353 -11.20 -4.64 -10.43
N SER A 354 -11.79 -3.71 -11.19
CA SER A 354 -13.20 -3.34 -11.01
C SER A 354 -14.17 -4.40 -11.56
N PHE A 355 -13.75 -5.20 -12.55
CA PHE A 355 -14.59 -6.24 -13.16
C PHE A 355 -14.62 -7.52 -12.32
N TYR A 356 -13.51 -7.84 -11.67
CA TYR A 356 -13.34 -8.98 -10.77
C TYR A 356 -13.44 -8.59 -9.29
N ASP A 357 -13.93 -7.38 -8.98
CA ASP A 357 -14.14 -6.92 -7.61
C ASP A 357 -15.07 -7.92 -6.88
N PRO A 358 -14.59 -8.59 -5.82
CA PRO A 358 -15.34 -9.64 -5.13
C PRO A 358 -16.55 -9.14 -4.35
N ARG A 359 -16.62 -7.83 -4.04
CA ARG A 359 -17.78 -7.23 -3.37
C ARG A 359 -18.88 -6.89 -4.36
N ARG A 360 -18.52 -6.51 -5.59
CA ARG A 360 -19.48 -6.15 -6.66
C ARG A 360 -19.88 -7.33 -7.52
N HIS A 361 -18.94 -8.23 -7.82
CA HIS A 361 -19.08 -9.34 -8.76
C HIS A 361 -18.49 -10.63 -8.17
N PRO A 362 -19.07 -11.18 -7.09
CA PRO A 362 -18.52 -12.32 -6.37
C PRO A 362 -18.35 -13.57 -7.26
N ASP A 363 -19.28 -13.83 -8.17
CA ASP A 363 -19.21 -15.03 -9.02
C ASP A 363 -18.06 -14.96 -10.03
N LYS A 364 -17.85 -13.79 -10.65
CA LYS A 364 -16.71 -13.56 -11.55
C LYS A 364 -15.39 -13.62 -10.81
N ALA A 365 -15.34 -13.09 -9.60
CA ALA A 365 -14.17 -13.14 -8.74
C ALA A 365 -13.82 -14.60 -8.38
N ARG A 366 -14.83 -15.43 -8.06
CA ARG A 366 -14.66 -16.85 -7.75
C ARG A 366 -14.15 -17.65 -8.95
N GLU A 367 -14.74 -17.44 -10.13
CA GLU A 367 -14.28 -18.06 -11.39
C GLU A 367 -12.84 -17.66 -11.71
N ARG A 368 -12.52 -16.38 -11.57
CA ARG A 368 -11.18 -15.86 -11.84
C ARG A 368 -10.13 -16.41 -10.87
N ARG A 369 -10.48 -16.52 -9.58
CA ARG A 369 -9.64 -17.15 -8.55
C ARG A 369 -9.38 -18.63 -8.88
N ALA A 370 -10.42 -19.38 -9.27
CA ALA A 370 -10.29 -20.79 -9.62
C ALA A 370 -9.28 -20.98 -10.77
N LEU A 371 -9.35 -20.16 -11.81
CA LEU A 371 -8.38 -20.17 -12.90
C LEU A 371 -6.94 -19.91 -12.43
N VAL A 372 -6.73 -19.00 -11.47
CA VAL A 372 -5.40 -18.75 -10.91
C VAL A 372 -4.90 -19.99 -10.16
N LEU A 373 -5.75 -20.62 -9.34
CA LEU A 373 -5.41 -21.85 -8.65
C LEU A 373 -5.06 -23.00 -9.62
N ASP A 374 -5.79 -23.12 -10.73
CA ASP A 374 -5.49 -24.11 -11.78
C ASP A 374 -4.11 -23.85 -12.40
N VAL A 375 -3.79 -22.59 -12.71
CA VAL A 375 -2.45 -22.20 -13.19
C VAL A 375 -1.36 -22.53 -12.17
N MET A 376 -1.62 -22.34 -10.86
CA MET A 376 -0.67 -22.69 -9.81
C MET A 376 -0.41 -24.20 -9.74
N VAL A 377 -1.45 -25.04 -9.92
CA VAL A 377 -1.30 -26.50 -10.01
C VAL A 377 -0.50 -26.89 -11.26
N GLU A 378 -0.83 -26.33 -12.42
CA GLU A 378 -0.12 -26.59 -13.68
C GLU A 378 1.38 -26.27 -13.59
N GLN A 379 1.74 -25.25 -12.81
CA GLN A 379 3.13 -24.84 -12.59
C GLN A 379 3.77 -25.54 -11.38
N ASN A 380 3.11 -26.53 -10.76
CA ASN A 380 3.56 -27.25 -9.56
C ASN A 380 3.87 -26.34 -8.36
N LEU A 381 3.20 -25.19 -8.26
CA LEU A 381 3.33 -24.29 -7.10
C LEU A 381 2.55 -24.80 -5.89
N ILE A 382 1.45 -25.54 -6.14
CA ILE A 382 0.58 -26.14 -5.13
C ILE A 382 0.13 -27.53 -5.57
N GLY A 383 -0.26 -28.37 -4.61
CA GLY A 383 -0.89 -29.66 -4.89
C GLY A 383 -2.32 -29.51 -5.41
N ALA A 384 -2.79 -30.49 -6.20
CA ALA A 384 -4.17 -30.52 -6.69
C ALA A 384 -5.20 -30.60 -5.54
N GLU A 385 -4.85 -31.26 -4.43
CA GLU A 385 -5.70 -31.33 -3.24
C GLU A 385 -5.85 -29.96 -2.57
N ASP A 386 -4.75 -29.22 -2.41
CA ASP A 386 -4.76 -27.87 -1.83
C ASP A 386 -5.58 -26.91 -2.70
N ALA A 387 -5.46 -27.03 -4.03
CA ALA A 387 -6.25 -26.25 -4.97
C ALA A 387 -7.74 -26.54 -4.84
N ALA A 388 -8.15 -27.81 -4.75
CA ALA A 388 -9.55 -28.19 -4.57
C ALA A 388 -10.13 -27.63 -3.25
N VAL A 389 -9.36 -27.67 -2.17
CA VAL A 389 -9.74 -27.08 -0.88
C VAL A 389 -9.88 -25.56 -1.00
N ALA A 390 -8.88 -24.87 -1.59
CA ALA A 390 -8.88 -23.42 -1.77
C ALA A 390 -10.01 -22.94 -2.69
N GLN A 391 -10.38 -23.73 -3.71
CA GLN A 391 -11.51 -23.44 -4.59
C GLN A 391 -12.85 -23.49 -3.85
N ALA A 392 -13.01 -24.43 -2.92
CA ALA A 392 -14.22 -24.57 -2.10
C ALA A 392 -14.35 -23.48 -1.02
N MET A 393 -13.25 -22.80 -0.65
CA MET A 393 -13.31 -21.73 0.34
C MET A 393 -14.12 -20.53 -0.16
N PRO A 394 -14.87 -19.84 0.72
CA PRO A 394 -15.51 -18.56 0.40
C PRO A 394 -14.49 -17.51 -0.04
N LEU A 395 -14.97 -16.36 -0.54
CA LEU A 395 -14.07 -15.26 -0.93
C LEU A 395 -13.43 -14.57 0.29
N ASP A 396 -14.03 -14.71 1.48
CA ASP A 396 -13.56 -14.16 2.76
C ASP A 396 -13.23 -12.66 2.74
N VAL A 397 -13.94 -11.89 1.91
CA VAL A 397 -13.76 -10.45 1.84
C VAL A 397 -14.51 -9.74 2.96
N THR A 398 -13.88 -8.71 3.51
CA THR A 398 -14.49 -7.86 4.53
C THR A 398 -15.71 -7.13 3.96
N PRO A 399 -16.87 -7.18 4.65
CA PRO A 399 -18.14 -6.66 4.13
C PRO A 399 -18.18 -5.13 4.04
N LYS A 400 -17.36 -4.43 4.84
CA LYS A 400 -17.03 -3.03 4.63
C LYS A 400 -15.53 -2.96 4.35
N ALA A 401 -15.12 -2.10 3.42
CA ALA A 401 -13.75 -1.65 3.36
C ALA A 401 -13.37 -1.27 4.77
N ALA A 402 -12.35 -1.91 5.34
CA ALA A 402 -11.85 -1.41 6.60
C ALA A 402 -11.39 0.02 6.32
N SER A 403 -12.11 1.02 6.84
CA SER A 403 -11.63 2.41 6.93
C SER A 403 -10.37 2.52 7.81
N GLY A 404 -9.68 1.41 8.07
CA GLY A 404 -8.54 1.28 8.97
C GLY A 404 -7.26 1.90 8.45
N ILE A 405 -7.26 2.53 7.26
CA ILE A 405 -6.11 3.30 6.78
C ILE A 405 -6.23 4.79 7.19
N THR A 406 -7.44 5.31 7.40
CA THR A 406 -7.66 6.69 7.88
C THR A 406 -8.75 6.73 8.93
N ALA A 407 -8.35 6.56 10.19
CA ALA A 407 -9.28 6.54 11.32
C ALA A 407 -10.01 7.88 11.55
N TYR A 408 -9.50 8.99 11.00
CA TYR A 408 -9.95 10.34 11.31
C TYR A 408 -10.04 11.25 10.07
N PRO A 409 -10.94 10.99 9.11
CA PRO A 409 -10.94 11.65 7.80
C PRO A 409 -11.08 13.18 7.87
N ALA A 410 -11.98 13.71 8.70
CA ALA A 410 -12.20 15.14 8.84
C ALA A 410 -10.96 15.87 9.40
N PHE A 411 -10.32 15.28 10.42
CA PHE A 411 -9.10 15.83 11.00
C PHE A 411 -7.93 15.78 10.02
N LEU A 412 -7.81 14.70 9.24
CA LEU A 412 -6.74 14.58 8.23
C LEU A 412 -6.88 15.61 7.11
N GLU A 413 -8.09 16.03 6.75
CA GLU A 413 -8.28 17.13 5.80
C GLU A 413 -7.74 18.46 6.35
N LEU A 414 -7.94 18.74 7.65
CA LEU A 414 -7.33 19.89 8.32
C LEU A 414 -5.80 19.79 8.28
N VAL A 415 -5.24 18.63 8.61
CA VAL A 415 -3.77 18.39 8.57
C VAL A 415 -3.24 18.62 7.16
N GLN A 416 -3.87 18.04 6.14
CA GLN A 416 -3.45 18.22 4.75
C GLN A 416 -3.54 19.69 4.31
N ARG A 417 -4.60 20.41 4.70
CA ARG A 417 -4.77 21.83 4.41
C ARG A 417 -3.64 22.66 5.02
N GLN A 418 -3.29 22.40 6.28
CA GLN A 418 -2.20 23.09 6.98
C GLN A 418 -0.84 22.75 6.35
N LEU A 419 -0.57 21.47 6.07
CA LEU A 419 0.70 21.07 5.45
C LEU A 419 0.92 21.75 4.09
N ARG A 420 -0.11 21.87 3.26
CA ARG A 420 -0.02 22.58 1.96
C ARG A 420 0.25 24.07 2.10
N GLN A 421 -0.05 24.67 3.25
CA GLN A 421 0.20 26.09 3.50
C GLN A 421 1.67 26.36 3.82
N TYR A 422 2.35 25.42 4.48
CA TYR A 422 3.70 25.62 5.01
C TYR A 422 4.78 24.83 4.25
N TYR A 423 4.42 23.74 3.60
CA TYR A 423 5.33 22.84 2.90
C TYR A 423 4.98 22.76 1.42
N LYS A 424 6.01 22.59 0.59
CA LYS A 424 5.78 22.28 -0.81
C LYS A 424 5.31 20.83 -0.93
N PRO A 425 4.43 20.49 -1.88
CA PRO A 425 3.96 19.12 -2.07
C PRO A 425 5.10 18.11 -2.25
N GLU A 426 6.22 18.53 -2.83
CA GLU A 426 7.39 17.67 -3.08
C GLU A 426 8.13 17.31 -1.78
N ASP A 427 8.13 18.20 -0.78
CA ASP A 427 8.81 17.98 0.51
C ASP A 427 8.04 16.97 1.37
N LEU A 428 6.72 16.85 1.16
CA LEU A 428 5.87 15.86 1.83
C LEU A 428 6.13 14.42 1.37
N VAL A 429 6.96 14.26 0.34
CA VAL A 429 7.07 13.04 -0.48
C VAL A 429 8.48 12.44 -0.46
N SER A 430 9.50 13.27 -0.27
CA SER A 430 10.89 12.89 -0.50
C SER A 430 11.59 12.24 0.69
N GLU A 431 11.14 12.48 1.92
CA GLU A 431 11.94 12.12 3.11
C GLU A 431 11.21 11.29 4.19
N GLY A 432 9.98 10.82 3.92
CA GLY A 432 9.23 10.06 4.92
C GLY A 432 8.96 10.87 6.19
N LEU A 433 8.48 12.11 6.01
CA LEU A 433 8.23 13.06 7.10
C LEU A 433 7.40 12.43 8.22
N ARG A 434 7.71 12.80 9.46
CA ARG A 434 6.88 12.45 10.63
C ARG A 434 6.12 13.70 11.05
N VAL A 435 4.81 13.68 10.82
CA VAL A 435 3.89 14.77 11.14
C VAL A 435 3.27 14.48 12.49
N PHE A 436 3.64 15.26 13.51
CA PHE A 436 3.02 15.20 14.83
C PHE A 436 1.85 16.17 14.90
N THR A 437 0.70 15.70 15.34
CA THR A 437 -0.54 16.50 15.36
C THR A 437 -1.04 16.73 16.78
N THR A 438 -2.07 17.58 16.90
CA THR A 438 -2.76 17.86 18.16
C THR A 438 -3.94 16.93 18.42
N LEU A 439 -4.21 15.96 17.53
CA LEU A 439 -5.34 15.06 17.68
C LEU A 439 -5.24 14.30 19.02
N ASP A 440 -6.31 14.36 19.80
CA ASP A 440 -6.49 13.57 21.00
C ASP A 440 -7.47 12.41 20.69
N PRO A 441 -6.99 11.17 20.60
CA PRO A 441 -7.84 10.01 20.28
C PRO A 441 -9.00 9.80 21.26
N ARG A 442 -8.86 10.19 22.54
CA ARG A 442 -9.93 10.05 23.54
C ARG A 442 -11.00 11.10 23.37
N VAL A 443 -10.59 12.36 23.17
CA VAL A 443 -11.54 13.44 22.90
C VAL A 443 -12.29 13.14 21.61
N GLN A 444 -11.58 12.72 20.57
CA GLN A 444 -12.16 12.30 19.29
C GLN A 444 -13.18 11.17 19.47
N ALA A 445 -12.81 10.07 20.15
CA ALA A 445 -13.73 8.97 20.42
C ALA A 445 -14.97 9.40 21.22
N THR A 446 -14.80 10.33 22.16
CA THR A 446 -15.91 10.89 22.95
C THR A 446 -16.88 11.67 22.05
N VAL A 447 -16.36 12.52 21.16
CA VAL A 447 -17.16 13.31 20.21
C VAL A 447 -17.89 12.39 19.22
N GLU A 448 -17.21 11.39 18.66
CA GLU A 448 -17.79 10.41 17.75
C GLU A 448 -18.95 9.65 18.42
N ASN A 449 -18.73 9.13 19.62
CA ASN A 449 -19.75 8.39 20.37
C ASN A 449 -20.94 9.29 20.75
N ALA A 450 -20.67 10.54 21.15
CA ALA A 450 -21.73 11.50 21.46
C ALA A 450 -22.63 11.76 20.25
N LEU A 451 -22.05 11.93 19.05
CA LEU A 451 -22.80 12.14 17.82
C LEU A 451 -23.60 10.89 17.41
N ILE A 452 -22.96 9.72 17.41
CA ILE A 452 -23.61 8.44 17.05
C ILE A 452 -24.82 8.16 17.95
N ASN A 453 -24.73 8.47 19.24
CA ASN A 453 -25.80 8.23 20.21
C ASN A 453 -26.88 9.32 20.19
N SER A 454 -26.53 10.57 19.85
CA SER A 454 -27.47 11.71 19.92
C SER A 454 -28.29 11.89 18.63
N LEU A 455 -27.77 11.48 17.47
CA LEU A 455 -28.46 11.65 16.19
C LEU A 455 -29.78 10.87 16.08
N PRO A 456 -29.87 9.56 16.42
CA PRO A 456 -31.11 8.81 16.24
C PRO A 456 -32.30 9.36 17.06
N PRO A 457 -32.15 9.75 18.33
CA PRO A 457 -33.21 10.42 19.08
C PRO A 457 -33.68 11.74 18.44
N LEU A 458 -32.76 12.56 17.92
CA LEU A 458 -33.08 13.83 17.26
C LEU A 458 -33.83 13.61 15.93
N GLU A 459 -33.44 12.60 15.15
CA GLU A 459 -34.15 12.23 13.93
C GLU A 459 -35.55 11.68 14.22
N ARG A 460 -35.73 10.98 15.36
CA ARG A 460 -37.06 10.53 15.82
C ARG A 460 -37.97 11.70 16.16
N SER A 461 -37.45 12.74 16.81
CA SER A 461 -38.24 13.92 17.17
C SER A 461 -38.52 14.84 15.96
N GLN A 462 -37.71 14.80 14.91
CA GLN A 462 -37.88 15.60 13.69
C GLN A 462 -37.90 14.77 12.40
N PRO A 463 -39.00 14.08 12.07
CA PRO A 463 -39.07 13.18 10.91
C PRO A 463 -38.87 13.88 9.56
N LYS A 464 -39.24 15.16 9.45
CA LYS A 464 -39.11 15.96 8.22
C LYS A 464 -37.67 16.42 7.93
N ALA A 465 -36.77 16.35 8.91
CA ALA A 465 -35.39 16.83 8.79
C ALA A 465 -34.38 15.70 8.51
N ARG A 466 -34.85 14.49 8.18
CA ARG A 466 -33.99 13.33 7.93
C ARG A 466 -33.43 13.34 6.49
N PRO A 467 -32.18 12.88 6.27
CA PRO A 467 -31.19 12.52 7.29
C PRO A 467 -30.48 13.74 7.87
N LEU A 468 -30.38 13.82 9.20
CA LEU A 468 -29.60 14.85 9.86
C LEU A 468 -28.11 14.63 9.59
N GLN A 469 -27.40 15.73 9.40
CA GLN A 469 -25.94 15.76 9.26
C GLN A 469 -25.34 16.36 10.52
N SER A 470 -24.12 15.96 10.87
CA SER A 470 -23.41 16.50 12.03
C SER A 470 -22.01 16.96 11.66
N ALA A 471 -21.56 18.00 12.36
CA ALA A 471 -20.16 18.40 12.42
C ALA A 471 -19.85 18.81 13.86
N ALA A 472 -18.61 18.61 14.29
CA ALA A 472 -18.11 19.04 15.58
C ALA A 472 -16.61 19.32 15.51
N VAL A 473 -16.17 20.41 16.14
CA VAL A 473 -14.76 20.75 16.35
C VAL A 473 -14.55 20.99 17.83
N VAL A 474 -13.55 20.34 18.41
CA VAL A 474 -13.13 20.57 19.79
C VAL A 474 -11.73 21.15 19.78
N ALA A 475 -11.55 22.29 20.44
CA ALA A 475 -10.26 22.93 20.63
C ALA A 475 -9.84 22.87 22.10
N ALA A 476 -8.53 22.79 22.36
CA ALA A 476 -7.97 22.66 23.71
C ALA A 476 -8.14 23.94 24.53
N ASP A 477 -7.67 25.06 24.00
CA ASP A 477 -7.66 26.36 24.66
C ASP A 477 -7.78 27.48 23.62
N THR A 478 -8.44 28.57 24.02
CA THR A 478 -8.59 29.83 23.30
C THR A 478 -7.26 30.50 22.96
N GLN A 479 -6.19 30.26 23.75
CA GLN A 479 -4.89 30.87 23.51
C GLN A 479 -4.11 30.20 22.38
N THR A 480 -4.15 28.87 22.31
CA THR A 480 -3.35 28.10 21.35
C THR A 480 -4.15 27.74 20.09
N GLY A 481 -5.47 27.67 20.18
CA GLY A 481 -6.35 27.27 19.08
C GLY A 481 -6.11 25.84 18.59
N GLN A 482 -5.43 25.00 19.39
CA GLN A 482 -5.13 23.62 19.02
C GLN A 482 -6.41 22.80 18.90
N VAL A 483 -6.61 22.15 17.75
CA VAL A 483 -7.76 21.29 17.51
C VAL A 483 -7.47 19.90 18.06
N LEU A 484 -8.27 19.46 19.03
CA LEU A 484 -8.13 18.15 19.70
C LEU A 484 -8.97 17.07 19.02
N ALA A 485 -10.11 17.44 18.46
CA ALA A 485 -11.00 16.53 17.76
C ALA A 485 -11.79 17.24 16.66
N MET A 486 -12.09 16.52 15.59
CA MET A 486 -12.87 17.00 14.47
C MET A 486 -13.71 15.86 13.86
N VAL A 487 -15.01 16.11 13.71
CA VAL A 487 -15.96 15.23 13.02
C VAL A 487 -16.71 16.08 11.99
N GLY A 488 -16.72 15.63 10.74
CA GLY A 488 -17.32 16.38 9.62
C GLY A 488 -18.60 15.77 9.04
N ASP A 489 -19.02 14.59 9.51
CA ASP A 489 -20.15 13.85 8.97
C ASP A 489 -20.94 13.11 10.08
N ARG A 490 -22.14 12.64 9.76
CA ARG A 490 -22.95 11.76 10.61
C ARG A 490 -22.34 10.38 10.80
N GLU A 491 -21.54 9.93 9.83
CA GLU A 491 -20.72 8.72 9.91
C GLU A 491 -19.26 9.15 10.03
N PRO A 492 -18.72 9.32 11.25
CA PRO A 492 -17.43 9.99 11.45
C PRO A 492 -16.24 9.31 10.74
N LYS A 493 -16.33 8.00 10.51
CA LYS A 493 -15.28 7.17 9.90
C LYS A 493 -15.43 6.99 8.39
N THR A 494 -16.43 7.63 7.80
CA THR A 494 -16.67 7.60 6.36
C THR A 494 -15.99 8.80 5.73
N ILE A 495 -15.25 8.56 4.65
CA ILE A 495 -14.65 9.65 3.86
C ILE A 495 -15.78 10.31 3.07
N GLY A 496 -15.99 11.60 3.28
CA GLY A 496 -17.10 12.34 2.70
C GLY A 496 -16.88 13.84 2.75
N PHE A 497 -17.95 14.62 2.62
CA PHE A 497 -17.88 16.06 2.73
C PHE A 497 -17.67 16.46 4.19
N ASN A 498 -16.51 17.07 4.49
CA ASN A 498 -16.21 17.59 5.81
C ASN A 498 -16.94 18.90 6.08
N ARG A 499 -17.92 18.86 6.98
CA ARG A 499 -18.75 20.02 7.36
C ARG A 499 -18.14 20.90 8.47
N ALA A 500 -17.02 20.48 9.04
CA ALA A 500 -16.41 21.08 10.23
C ALA A 500 -15.56 22.32 9.93
#